data_AF-A0A8B6F4V7-F1
#
_entry.id   AF-A0A8B6F4V7-F1
#
_cell.length_a   1.000
_cell.length_b   1.000
_cell.length_c   1.000
_cell.angle_alpha   90.00
_cell.angle_beta   90.00
_cell.angle_gamma   90.00
#
_symmetry.space_group_name_H-M   'P 1'
#
loop_
_entity.id
_entity.type
_entity.pdbx_description
1 polymer ?
#
loop_
_entity_poly.entity_id
_entity_poly.type
_entity_poly.pdbx_seq_one_letter_code
_entity_poly.pdbx_strand_id
1 'polypeptide(L)'
;MCQKIIGTEELVQTRRKMNAVRDNLSSNETSSFFTSGSFGEGLEMRGSDVDIMTTIEDTEVSEDRNVHFDPVKTYFIMETDEAPLGFTQLRLIHSDSLSTLYFCDEIGGEYYLSNVYVKQLLMTKNTPIVHGPCISDTWGLLDIACCLHSKNWISQAAQWITRSNNSWPTYDVKQSIIQHGVLFVPKGVQGSIKEDLEWRISFSVGEKFLVYTFTHSQLLCYALMKIILKDVIDTDLDCKELLCSYFLKTILFWISEEMPHTIWKPACMIPNFMRYFRRLIYCVENSVCPHYFIPENNLFAIKIRGHAQETLLQKLITLNSYGWQCILFSDQINKSALQINSEMMSINAFNDKSLKFIVSYFGYGTDALIISLPFSLIKVVQRILSFESSKIKHLYSLYMSNICRYNVQSLPFVSTYTNKSSYKQYKTCISTCLLSTHHDAVSGWLMTASFFYKTRQYKIALEILHYSLRKCSPKKLYHEIDLSDIHYELISLHMFKQMSIVQLTKLLLVKEVRLIQNSYFTPDEFKIVDNTKHYRIPPVVYIHSLRFLCHYHLNNIIQCRHSLIDLQITIDKELFISNVAQKAESLHILGIIFQLVGDKKSAKQACLKA
;
A
#
# COMPACT_ATOMS: atom_id res chain seq x y z
N MET A 1 -23.35 6.54 -10.19
CA MET A 1 -22.61 7.25 -9.13
C MET A 1 -21.61 6.33 -8.43
N CYS A 2 -22.04 5.34 -7.65
CA CYS A 2 -21.13 4.47 -6.89
C CYS A 2 -20.10 3.73 -7.75
N GLN A 3 -20.44 3.29 -8.96
CA GLN A 3 -19.48 2.67 -9.88
C GLN A 3 -18.39 3.63 -10.41
N LYS A 4 -18.63 4.95 -10.45
CA LYS A 4 -17.60 5.95 -10.83
C LYS A 4 -16.57 6.11 -9.70
N ILE A 5 -17.01 5.94 -8.45
CA ILE A 5 -16.19 6.05 -7.25
C ILE A 5 -15.47 4.73 -6.94
N ILE A 6 -16.22 3.64 -6.80
CA ILE A 6 -15.73 2.34 -6.33
C ILE A 6 -15.21 1.46 -7.48
N GLY A 7 -15.77 1.62 -8.68
CA GLY A 7 -15.47 0.77 -9.83
C GLY A 7 -16.54 -0.28 -10.12
N THR A 8 -16.38 -0.97 -11.23
CA THR A 8 -17.19 -2.13 -11.61
C THR A 8 -16.73 -3.40 -10.89
N GLU A 9 -17.56 -4.44 -10.87
CA GLU A 9 -17.21 -5.74 -10.30
C GLU A 9 -15.90 -6.30 -10.85
N GLU A 10 -15.71 -6.25 -12.17
CA GLU A 10 -14.48 -6.70 -12.83
C GLU A 10 -13.26 -5.91 -12.37
N LEU A 11 -13.38 -4.58 -12.21
CA LEU A 11 -12.28 -3.75 -11.73
C LEU A 11 -11.87 -4.16 -10.31
N VAL A 12 -12.85 -4.32 -9.42
CA VAL A 12 -12.63 -4.81 -8.05
C VAL A 12 -11.95 -6.17 -8.05
N GLN A 13 -12.45 -7.14 -8.83
CA GLN A 13 -11.85 -8.47 -8.93
C GLN A 13 -10.40 -8.39 -9.43
N THR A 14 -10.11 -7.47 -10.34
CA THR A 14 -8.76 -7.33 -10.88
C THR A 14 -7.80 -6.72 -9.85
N ARG A 15 -8.24 -5.72 -9.07
CA ARG A 15 -7.48 -5.18 -7.92
C ARG A 15 -7.17 -6.26 -6.89
N ARG A 16 -8.15 -7.10 -6.54
CA ARG A 16 -7.97 -8.24 -5.62
C ARG A 16 -6.92 -9.22 -6.11
N LYS A 17 -6.95 -9.58 -7.40
CA LYS A 17 -5.92 -10.42 -8.04
C LYS A 17 -4.54 -9.76 -8.00
N MET A 18 -4.48 -8.44 -8.25
CA MET A 18 -3.24 -7.68 -8.17
C MET A 18 -2.61 -7.73 -6.78
N ASN A 19 -3.42 -7.48 -5.74
CA ASN A 19 -2.97 -7.58 -4.36
C ASN A 19 -2.47 -8.99 -4.03
N ALA A 20 -3.22 -10.04 -4.40
CA ALA A 20 -2.83 -11.42 -4.09
C ALA A 20 -1.46 -11.81 -4.68
N VAL A 21 -1.14 -11.36 -5.90
CA VAL A 21 0.19 -11.61 -6.46
C VAL A 21 1.25 -10.72 -5.82
N ARG A 22 0.92 -9.46 -5.52
CA ARG A 22 1.86 -8.56 -4.81
C ARG A 22 2.25 -9.17 -3.48
N ASP A 23 1.26 -9.62 -2.72
CA ASP A 23 1.39 -10.38 -1.47
C ASP A 23 2.32 -11.58 -1.67
N ASN A 24 2.02 -12.46 -2.65
CA ASN A 24 2.85 -13.63 -2.95
C ASN A 24 4.28 -13.31 -3.40
N LEU A 25 4.51 -12.20 -4.11
CA LEU A 25 5.85 -11.78 -4.52
C LEU A 25 6.62 -11.20 -3.35
N SER A 26 5.92 -10.56 -2.42
CA SER A 26 6.50 -10.01 -1.21
C SER A 26 6.87 -11.10 -0.20
N SER A 27 6.11 -12.20 -0.17
CA SER A 27 6.37 -13.36 0.70
C SER A 27 7.62 -14.17 0.30
N ASN A 28 8.36 -14.63 1.32
CA ASN A 28 9.55 -15.46 1.23
C ASN A 28 9.48 -16.65 2.21
N GLU A 29 10.60 -17.32 2.47
CA GLU A 29 10.64 -18.50 3.36
C GLU A 29 10.52 -18.14 4.85
N THR A 30 10.79 -16.89 5.23
CA THR A 30 10.82 -16.43 6.63
C THR A 30 9.62 -15.55 6.99
N SER A 31 8.90 -15.02 5.99
CA SER A 31 7.81 -14.07 6.18
C SER A 31 6.80 -14.14 5.05
N SER A 32 5.51 -14.07 5.39
CA SER A 32 4.44 -13.88 4.42
C SER A 32 3.78 -12.52 4.55
N PHE A 33 3.44 -11.91 3.42
CA PHE A 33 2.82 -10.60 3.35
C PHE A 33 1.38 -10.73 2.85
N PHE A 34 0.48 -9.96 3.46
CA PHE A 34 -0.91 -9.90 3.07
C PHE A 34 -1.42 -8.46 3.08
N THR A 35 -1.86 -7.98 1.93
CA THR A 35 -2.58 -6.70 1.85
C THR A 35 -3.95 -6.90 2.47
N SER A 36 -4.28 -6.12 3.49
CA SER A 36 -5.55 -6.15 4.19
C SER A 36 -6.34 -4.84 3.97
N GLY A 37 -7.40 -4.64 4.76
CA GLY A 37 -8.23 -3.43 4.72
C GLY A 37 -8.84 -3.11 3.36
N SER A 38 -9.10 -1.82 3.12
CA SER A 38 -9.86 -1.35 1.95
C SER A 38 -9.22 -1.80 0.63
N PHE A 39 -7.90 -1.56 0.50
CA PHE A 39 -7.17 -1.95 -0.70
C PHE A 39 -7.18 -3.45 -0.89
N GLY A 40 -6.89 -4.22 0.17
CA GLY A 40 -6.92 -5.68 0.15
C GLY A 40 -8.27 -6.25 -0.30
N GLU A 41 -9.36 -5.58 0.06
CA GLU A 41 -10.74 -5.92 -0.29
C GLU A 41 -11.14 -5.48 -1.72
N GLY A 42 -10.26 -4.77 -2.44
CA GLY A 42 -10.47 -4.26 -3.80
C GLY A 42 -11.22 -2.91 -3.88
N LEU A 43 -11.39 -2.25 -2.73
CA LEU A 43 -12.00 -0.93 -2.60
C LEU A 43 -10.94 0.16 -2.69
N GLU A 44 -11.29 1.25 -3.35
CA GLU A 44 -10.43 2.44 -3.47
C GLU A 44 -11.32 3.67 -3.36
N MET A 45 -11.14 4.45 -2.30
CA MET A 45 -11.95 5.61 -1.95
C MET A 45 -11.04 6.71 -1.43
N ARG A 46 -11.50 7.97 -1.43
CA ARG A 46 -10.68 9.11 -1.04
C ARG A 46 -10.16 8.94 0.39
N GLY A 47 -8.84 8.99 0.53
CA GLY A 47 -8.10 8.79 1.78
C GLY A 47 -8.30 7.40 2.41
N SER A 48 -8.42 6.37 1.58
CA SER A 48 -8.07 5.02 2.01
C SER A 48 -6.55 4.95 2.20
N ASP A 49 -6.14 4.38 3.33
CA ASP A 49 -4.80 3.94 3.69
C ASP A 49 -4.51 2.54 3.16
N VAL A 50 -3.24 2.16 3.10
CA VAL A 50 -2.79 0.81 2.71
C VAL A 50 -2.45 0.01 3.96
N ASP A 51 -3.22 -1.02 4.24
CA ASP A 51 -2.95 -1.94 5.36
C ASP A 51 -2.15 -3.17 4.90
N ILE A 52 -1.07 -3.49 5.61
CA ILE A 52 -0.23 -4.66 5.38
C ILE A 52 -0.06 -5.45 6.66
N MET A 53 -0.28 -6.75 6.56
CA MET A 53 0.04 -7.71 7.61
C MET A 53 1.24 -8.55 7.17
N THR A 54 2.24 -8.70 8.04
CA THR A 54 3.37 -9.60 7.83
C THR A 54 3.37 -10.70 8.88
N THR A 55 3.45 -11.96 8.49
CA THR A 55 3.63 -13.10 9.41
C THR A 55 5.10 -13.49 9.49
N ILE A 56 5.51 -14.02 10.64
CA ILE A 56 6.84 -14.61 10.84
C ILE A 56 6.71 -16.13 10.72
N GLU A 57 7.28 -16.74 9.68
CA GLU A 57 7.02 -18.15 9.30
C GLU A 57 7.80 -19.18 10.14
N ASP A 58 8.85 -18.75 10.83
CA ASP A 58 9.64 -19.57 11.76
C ASP A 58 9.03 -19.64 13.18
N THR A 59 7.94 -18.91 13.42
CA THR A 59 7.28 -18.80 14.71
C THR A 59 5.84 -19.29 14.60
N GLU A 60 5.44 -20.22 15.46
CA GLU A 60 4.09 -20.81 15.46
C GLU A 60 3.41 -20.63 16.82
N VAL A 61 2.12 -20.28 16.79
CA VAL A 61 1.28 -20.18 17.98
C VAL A 61 0.29 -21.35 18.01
N SER A 62 0.17 -22.02 19.15
CA SER A 62 -0.75 -23.14 19.35
C SER A 62 -1.61 -22.96 20.60
N GLU A 63 -2.80 -23.55 20.60
CA GLU A 63 -3.61 -23.78 21.81
C GLU A 63 -3.31 -25.14 22.45
N ASP A 64 -2.91 -26.12 21.63
CA ASP A 64 -2.56 -27.45 22.10
C ASP A 64 -1.12 -27.50 22.65
N ARG A 65 -0.97 -28.08 23.84
CA ARG A 65 0.31 -28.31 24.55
C ARG A 65 1.09 -29.50 23.98
N ASN A 66 0.44 -30.39 23.24
CA ASN A 66 0.99 -31.68 22.81
C ASN A 66 1.44 -31.70 21.35
N VAL A 67 1.67 -30.54 20.74
CA VAL A 67 2.10 -30.45 19.33
C VAL A 67 3.51 -31.02 19.16
N HIS A 68 3.73 -31.81 18.13
CA HIS A 68 5.08 -32.21 17.73
C HIS A 68 5.85 -30.99 17.22
N PHE A 69 6.81 -30.53 18.01
CA PHE A 69 7.64 -29.38 17.67
C PHE A 69 8.70 -29.73 16.62
N ASP A 70 8.74 -28.97 15.53
CA ASP A 70 9.93 -28.85 14.70
C ASP A 70 11.03 -28.14 15.50
N PRO A 71 12.17 -28.78 15.81
CA PRO A 71 13.18 -28.22 16.70
C PRO A 71 13.77 -26.88 16.22
N VAL A 72 13.67 -26.57 14.92
CA VAL A 72 14.24 -25.34 14.33
C VAL A 72 13.32 -24.13 14.48
N LYS A 73 12.05 -24.33 14.85
CA LYS A 73 11.05 -23.26 14.97
C LYS A 73 10.88 -22.74 16.39
N THR A 74 10.36 -21.53 16.53
CA THR A 74 9.91 -20.98 17.81
C THR A 74 8.43 -21.29 18.03
N TYR A 75 8.06 -21.73 19.23
CA TYR A 75 6.68 -22.05 19.58
C TYR A 75 6.21 -21.26 20.80
N PHE A 76 5.05 -20.64 20.64
CA PHE A 76 4.30 -20.02 21.72
C PHE A 76 2.99 -20.76 21.95
N ILE A 77 2.56 -20.83 23.21
CA ILE A 77 1.22 -21.27 23.55
C ILE A 77 0.34 -20.06 23.89
N MET A 78 -0.91 -20.12 23.43
CA MET A 78 -1.91 -19.13 23.80
C MET A 78 -2.52 -19.44 25.17
N GLU A 79 -2.56 -18.44 26.04
CA GLU A 79 -3.19 -18.52 27.36
C GLU A 79 -4.30 -17.49 27.45
N THR A 80 -5.52 -18.00 27.64
CA THR A 80 -6.75 -17.20 27.53
C THR A 80 -7.54 -17.10 28.83
N ASP A 81 -7.17 -17.87 29.86
CA ASP A 81 -7.89 -17.95 31.13
C ASP A 81 -7.99 -16.59 31.85
N GLU A 82 -6.94 -15.78 31.75
CA GLU A 82 -6.88 -14.44 32.38
C GLU A 82 -7.06 -13.29 31.38
N ALA A 83 -7.22 -13.58 30.09
CA ALA A 83 -7.31 -12.57 29.03
C ALA A 83 -8.78 -12.28 28.66
N PRO A 84 -9.14 -11.03 28.37
CA PRO A 84 -10.47 -10.71 27.84
C PRO A 84 -10.74 -11.41 26.50
N LEU A 85 -12.01 -11.68 26.18
CA LEU A 85 -12.41 -12.33 24.93
C LEU A 85 -11.83 -11.62 23.70
N GLY A 86 -11.25 -12.39 22.79
CA GLY A 86 -10.53 -11.86 21.63
C GLY A 86 -9.08 -11.43 21.91
N PHE A 87 -8.57 -11.65 23.12
CA PHE A 87 -7.18 -11.45 23.51
C PHE A 87 -6.59 -12.72 24.12
N THR A 88 -5.26 -12.77 24.19
CA THR A 88 -4.48 -13.87 24.78
C THR A 88 -3.15 -13.33 25.30
N GLN A 89 -2.53 -14.04 26.23
CA GLN A 89 -1.08 -13.95 26.45
C GLN A 89 -0.38 -15.06 25.66
N LEU A 90 0.89 -14.85 25.28
CA LEU A 90 1.68 -15.81 24.50
C LEU A 90 2.90 -16.24 25.31
N ARG A 91 2.89 -17.48 25.81
CA ARG A 91 3.99 -18.04 26.61
C ARG A 91 4.92 -18.88 25.75
N LEU A 92 6.23 -18.65 25.87
CA LEU A 92 7.25 -19.37 25.13
C LEU A 92 7.37 -20.81 25.63
N ILE A 93 7.30 -21.78 24.71
CA ILE A 93 7.47 -23.21 25.03
C ILE A 93 8.80 -23.75 24.50
N HIS A 94 9.19 -23.31 23.31
CA HIS A 94 10.40 -23.79 22.65
C HIS A 94 10.98 -22.69 21.75
N SER A 95 12.29 -22.52 21.77
CA SER A 95 13.04 -21.75 20.78
C SER A 95 14.49 -22.24 20.75
N ASP A 96 15.05 -22.41 19.55
CA ASP A 96 16.48 -22.62 19.34
C ASP A 96 17.25 -21.28 19.25
N SER A 97 16.53 -20.15 19.22
CA SER A 97 17.13 -18.82 19.14
C SER A 97 17.15 -18.13 20.50
N LEU A 98 18.35 -17.86 21.01
CA LEU A 98 18.55 -16.99 22.17
C LEU A 98 18.00 -15.58 21.95
N SER A 99 17.88 -15.13 20.70
CA SER A 99 17.35 -13.79 20.42
C SER A 99 15.87 -13.65 20.76
N THR A 100 15.10 -14.76 20.73
CA THR A 100 13.68 -14.77 21.09
C THR A 100 13.46 -14.27 22.53
N LEU A 101 14.39 -14.58 23.44
CA LEU A 101 14.32 -14.18 24.83
C LEU A 101 14.39 -12.65 25.01
N TYR A 102 15.05 -11.92 24.11
CA TYR A 102 15.07 -10.45 24.14
C TYR A 102 13.69 -9.81 23.87
N PHE A 103 12.75 -10.57 23.32
CA PHE A 103 11.39 -10.11 23.05
C PHE A 103 10.39 -10.60 24.10
N CYS A 104 10.85 -11.30 25.14
CA CYS A 104 10.00 -11.86 26.18
C CYS A 104 10.29 -11.23 27.54
N ASP A 105 9.25 -11.10 28.37
CA ASP A 105 9.38 -10.77 29.79
C ASP A 105 9.30 -12.06 30.62
N GLU A 106 10.19 -12.19 31.61
CA GLU A 106 10.21 -13.32 32.55
C GLU A 106 9.27 -13.05 33.73
N ILE A 107 8.27 -13.91 33.92
CA ILE A 107 7.27 -13.82 34.98
C ILE A 107 7.13 -15.19 35.64
N GLY A 108 7.56 -15.29 36.90
CA GLY A 108 7.44 -16.54 37.66
C GLY A 108 8.25 -17.71 37.09
N GLY A 109 9.35 -17.44 36.39
CA GLY A 109 10.20 -18.45 35.74
C GLY A 109 9.74 -18.85 34.33
N GLU A 110 8.65 -18.27 33.84
CA GLU A 110 8.12 -18.48 32.49
C GLU A 110 8.33 -17.22 31.64
N TYR A 111 8.42 -17.38 30.32
CA TYR A 111 8.70 -16.27 29.40
C TYR A 111 7.47 -15.94 28.55
N TYR A 112 7.05 -14.68 28.54
CA TYR A 112 5.88 -14.20 27.80
C TYR A 112 6.29 -13.19 26.73
N LEU A 113 5.78 -13.34 25.51
CA LEU A 113 6.13 -12.45 24.41
C LEU A 113 5.49 -11.07 24.58
N SER A 114 6.33 -10.04 24.64
CA SER A 114 5.87 -8.65 24.73
C SER A 114 5.43 -8.12 23.37
N ASN A 115 4.22 -7.59 23.30
CA ASN A 115 3.73 -6.93 22.09
C ASN A 115 4.51 -5.63 21.80
N VAL A 116 5.07 -4.99 22.82
CA VAL A 116 5.85 -3.75 22.68
C VAL A 116 7.18 -4.03 21.99
N TYR A 117 7.92 -5.05 22.42
CA TYR A 117 9.20 -5.40 21.80
C TYR A 117 9.02 -5.84 20.34
N VAL A 118 7.94 -6.55 20.01
CA VAL A 118 7.66 -6.91 18.61
C VAL A 118 7.30 -5.69 17.76
N LYS A 119 6.55 -4.71 18.29
CA LYS A 119 6.32 -3.43 17.58
C LYS A 119 7.63 -2.69 17.31
N GLN A 120 8.60 -2.74 18.21
CA GLN A 120 9.90 -2.11 18.02
C GLN A 120 10.68 -2.67 16.82
N LEU A 121 10.45 -3.92 16.41
CA LEU A 121 11.05 -4.49 15.19
C LEU A 121 10.67 -3.73 13.92
N LEU A 122 9.48 -3.13 13.89
CA LEU A 122 8.98 -2.36 12.75
C LEU A 122 9.36 -0.88 12.82
N MET A 123 9.91 -0.41 13.94
CA MET A 123 10.29 0.99 14.13
C MET A 123 11.58 1.29 13.34
N THR A 124 11.44 1.89 12.16
CA THR A 124 12.59 2.44 11.42
C THR A 124 13.03 3.78 12.02
N LYS A 125 14.26 4.22 11.73
CA LYS A 125 14.86 5.45 12.29
C LYS A 125 14.09 6.75 11.98
N ASN A 126 13.10 6.73 11.08
CA ASN A 126 12.26 7.88 10.76
C ASN A 126 10.97 7.78 11.57
N THR A 127 10.76 8.74 12.48
CA THR A 127 9.66 8.86 13.47
C THR A 127 8.35 8.19 13.03
N PRO A 128 8.16 6.90 13.33
CA PRO A 128 6.95 6.19 12.95
C PRO A 128 5.81 6.51 13.94
N ILE A 129 4.57 6.55 13.46
CA ILE A 129 3.40 6.75 14.32
C ILE A 129 2.87 5.38 14.73
N VAL A 130 2.76 5.13 16.03
CA VAL A 130 2.14 3.89 16.54
C VAL A 130 0.62 4.06 16.47
N HIS A 131 -0.05 3.23 15.66
CA HIS A 131 -1.50 3.26 15.48
C HIS A 131 -2.11 1.88 15.78
N GLY A 132 -2.52 1.68 17.05
CA GLY A 132 -3.06 0.39 17.50
C GLY A 132 -2.04 -0.75 17.33
N PRO A 133 -2.36 -1.82 16.57
CA PRO A 133 -1.39 -2.90 16.29
C PRO A 133 -0.38 -2.55 15.19
N CYS A 134 -0.56 -1.41 14.51
CA CYS A 134 0.20 -1.05 13.32
C CYS A 134 1.27 -0.01 13.63
N ILE A 135 2.32 -0.04 12.82
CA ILE A 135 3.22 1.08 12.64
C ILE A 135 2.83 1.79 11.34
N SER A 136 2.48 3.06 11.45
CA SER A 136 2.12 3.93 10.33
C SER A 136 3.32 4.73 9.83
N ASP A 137 3.38 4.97 8.52
CA ASP A 137 4.32 5.95 7.97
C ASP A 137 3.99 7.38 8.43
N THR A 138 4.89 8.33 8.18
CA THR A 138 4.72 9.73 8.62
C THR A 138 3.52 10.44 7.99
N TRP A 139 2.92 9.87 6.96
CA TRP A 139 1.78 10.44 6.25
C TRP A 139 0.45 9.73 6.59
N GLY A 140 0.48 8.66 7.40
CA GLY A 140 -0.69 7.84 7.70
C GLY A 140 -1.27 7.14 6.45
N LEU A 141 -0.45 6.90 5.43
CA LEU A 141 -0.85 6.29 4.17
C LEU A 141 -0.58 4.79 4.12
N LEU A 142 0.32 4.31 4.98
CA LEU A 142 0.72 2.92 5.05
C LEU A 142 0.76 2.46 6.51
N ASP A 143 -0.03 1.45 6.82
CA ASP A 143 -0.09 0.77 8.12
C ASP A 143 0.50 -0.64 7.99
N ILE A 144 1.52 -0.97 8.80
CA ILE A 144 2.14 -2.31 8.83
C ILE A 144 1.92 -2.94 10.21
N ALA A 145 1.32 -4.14 10.23
CA ALA A 145 1.19 -4.96 11.43
C ALA A 145 2.05 -6.23 11.33
N CYS A 146 2.94 -6.44 12.31
CA CYS A 146 3.65 -7.71 12.48
C CYS A 146 2.74 -8.69 13.19
N CYS A 147 2.60 -9.90 12.66
CA CYS A 147 1.62 -10.88 13.09
C CYS A 147 2.30 -12.21 13.41
N LEU A 148 1.75 -12.92 14.38
CA LEU A 148 2.03 -14.34 14.57
C LEU A 148 0.86 -15.17 14.06
N HIS A 149 1.13 -16.42 13.70
CA HIS A 149 0.15 -17.29 13.05
C HIS A 149 -0.08 -18.56 13.86
N SER A 150 -1.35 -18.87 14.12
CA SER A 150 -1.78 -20.24 14.42
C SER A 150 -2.46 -20.82 13.20
N LYS A 151 -1.97 -21.96 12.71
CA LYS A 151 -2.58 -22.70 11.61
C LYS A 151 -3.84 -23.46 12.04
N ASN A 152 -4.08 -23.54 13.35
CA ASN A 152 -5.25 -24.18 13.91
C ASN A 152 -6.34 -23.16 14.23
N TRP A 153 -7.58 -23.61 14.19
CA TRP A 153 -8.69 -22.84 14.71
C TRP A 153 -8.70 -22.87 16.24
N ILE A 154 -9.16 -21.79 16.86
CA ILE A 154 -9.12 -21.62 18.32
C ILE A 154 -10.46 -21.92 18.99
N SER A 155 -10.41 -22.36 20.25
CA SER A 155 -11.58 -22.70 21.05
C SER A 155 -12.55 -21.52 21.24
N GLN A 156 -12.03 -20.30 21.45
CA GLN A 156 -12.86 -19.09 21.62
C GLN A 156 -13.80 -18.82 20.43
N ALA A 157 -13.46 -19.31 19.23
CA ALA A 157 -14.25 -19.13 18.01
C ALA A 157 -14.93 -20.44 17.56
N ALA A 158 -14.98 -21.47 18.41
CA ALA A 158 -15.53 -22.78 18.06
C ALA A 158 -17.01 -22.72 17.65
N GLN A 159 -17.80 -21.86 18.31
CA GLN A 159 -19.22 -21.70 17.99
C GLN A 159 -19.47 -21.23 16.56
N TRP A 160 -18.54 -20.47 15.96
CA TRP A 160 -18.67 -20.00 14.59
C TRP A 160 -18.72 -21.16 13.58
N ILE A 161 -18.04 -22.27 13.88
CA ILE A 161 -18.01 -23.47 13.04
C ILE A 161 -19.41 -24.08 12.94
N THR A 162 -20.08 -24.24 14.08
CA THR A 162 -21.37 -24.93 14.19
C THR A 162 -22.57 -24.02 13.96
N ARG A 163 -22.36 -22.69 13.87
CA ARG A 163 -23.44 -21.71 13.66
C ARG A 163 -24.17 -21.93 12.35
N SER A 164 -25.49 -22.10 12.43
CA SER A 164 -26.41 -22.23 11.29
C SER A 164 -26.46 -20.93 10.49
N ASN A 165 -26.44 -21.02 9.16
CA ASN A 165 -26.60 -19.88 8.27
C ASN A 165 -27.66 -20.15 7.20
N ASN A 166 -28.18 -19.09 6.56
CA ASN A 166 -29.21 -19.26 5.52
C ASN A 166 -28.62 -19.72 4.19
N SER A 167 -27.53 -19.11 3.75
CA SER A 167 -26.87 -19.41 2.46
C SER A 167 -25.44 -18.92 2.34
N TRP A 168 -25.01 -18.05 3.26
CA TRP A 168 -23.69 -17.45 3.29
C TRP A 168 -23.16 -17.42 4.73
N PRO A 169 -21.86 -17.68 4.97
CA PRO A 169 -20.86 -18.14 4.02
C PRO A 169 -21.10 -19.60 3.60
N THR A 170 -20.62 -19.98 2.42
CA THR A 170 -20.68 -21.37 1.95
C THR A 170 -19.76 -22.27 2.77
N TYR A 171 -20.00 -23.58 2.72
CA TYR A 171 -19.17 -24.57 3.41
C TYR A 171 -17.69 -24.45 3.01
N ASP A 172 -17.39 -24.34 1.72
CA ASP A 172 -16.01 -24.23 1.22
C ASP A 172 -15.28 -22.99 1.75
N VAL A 173 -16.00 -21.87 1.87
CA VAL A 173 -15.45 -20.63 2.45
C VAL A 173 -15.19 -20.81 3.94
N LYS A 174 -16.12 -21.42 4.68
CA LYS A 174 -15.91 -21.76 6.10
C LYS A 174 -14.69 -22.66 6.27
N GLN A 175 -14.55 -23.71 5.46
CA GLN A 175 -13.39 -24.61 5.52
C GLN A 175 -12.09 -23.88 5.19
N SER A 176 -12.07 -23.04 4.16
CA SER A 176 -10.88 -22.25 3.81
C SER A 176 -10.44 -21.30 4.95
N ILE A 177 -11.40 -20.72 5.66
CA ILE A 177 -11.15 -19.87 6.84
C ILE A 177 -10.58 -20.71 7.99
N ILE A 178 -11.21 -21.85 8.29
CA ILE A 178 -10.79 -22.76 9.37
C ILE A 178 -9.38 -23.32 9.11
N GLN A 179 -9.11 -23.76 7.88
CA GLN A 179 -7.81 -24.30 7.46
C GLN A 179 -6.69 -23.26 7.48
N HIS A 180 -7.02 -21.98 7.30
CA HIS A 180 -6.05 -20.92 7.45
C HIS A 180 -5.70 -20.67 8.92
N GLY A 181 -6.65 -20.85 9.85
CA GLY A 181 -6.47 -20.56 11.27
C GLY A 181 -6.62 -19.07 11.59
N VAL A 182 -5.84 -18.57 12.56
CA VAL A 182 -5.98 -17.21 13.12
C VAL A 182 -4.63 -16.51 13.27
N LEU A 183 -4.66 -15.17 13.22
CA LEU A 183 -3.48 -14.33 13.42
C LEU A 183 -3.51 -13.68 14.81
N PHE A 184 -2.34 -13.28 15.30
CA PHE A 184 -2.20 -12.51 16.54
C PHE A 184 -1.47 -11.21 16.23
N VAL A 185 -2.04 -10.08 16.63
CA VAL A 185 -1.48 -8.75 16.39
C VAL A 185 -1.08 -8.05 17.70
N PRO A 186 -0.03 -7.22 17.70
CA PRO A 186 0.60 -6.70 18.91
C PRO A 186 -0.19 -5.54 19.51
N LYS A 187 -1.33 -5.87 20.11
CA LYS A 187 -2.24 -4.93 20.76
C LYS A 187 -2.85 -5.57 21.99
N GLY A 188 -2.61 -4.98 23.15
CA GLY A 188 -3.30 -5.31 24.39
C GLY A 188 -4.63 -4.57 24.55
N VAL A 189 -5.29 -4.89 25.66
CA VAL A 189 -6.51 -4.23 26.10
C VAL A 189 -6.11 -2.93 26.79
N GLN A 190 -6.63 -1.81 26.28
CA GLN A 190 -6.33 -0.49 26.80
C GLN A 190 -6.66 -0.39 28.29
N GLY A 191 -5.66 -0.03 29.10
CA GLY A 191 -5.79 0.10 30.55
C GLY A 191 -5.67 -1.22 31.33
N SER A 192 -5.35 -2.33 30.67
CA SER A 192 -5.00 -3.58 31.35
C SER A 192 -3.63 -3.48 32.01
N ILE A 193 -3.46 -4.10 33.18
CA ILE A 193 -2.15 -4.23 33.85
C ILE A 193 -1.18 -5.04 32.98
N LYS A 194 -1.71 -5.95 32.17
CA LYS A 194 -0.96 -6.84 31.26
C LYS A 194 -1.01 -6.34 29.81
N GLU A 195 -1.35 -5.07 29.57
CA GLU A 195 -1.54 -4.51 28.22
C GLU A 195 -0.33 -4.76 27.31
N ASP A 196 0.90 -4.71 27.82
CA ASP A 196 2.13 -4.93 27.03
C ASP A 196 2.39 -6.40 26.69
N LEU A 197 1.72 -7.34 27.37
CA LEU A 197 1.86 -8.79 27.19
C LEU A 197 0.63 -9.43 26.52
N GLU A 198 -0.43 -8.66 26.34
CA GLU A 198 -1.65 -9.11 25.68
C GLU A 198 -1.53 -8.96 24.17
N TRP A 199 -2.04 -9.96 23.45
CA TRP A 199 -2.10 -10.02 22.01
C TRP A 199 -3.55 -10.14 21.58
N ARG A 200 -3.95 -9.35 20.58
CA ARG A 200 -5.31 -9.42 20.04
C ARG A 200 -5.38 -10.48 18.96
N ILE A 201 -6.37 -11.36 19.07
CA ILE A 201 -6.71 -12.35 18.06
C ILE A 201 -7.31 -11.61 16.85
N SER A 202 -6.82 -11.92 15.66
CA SER A 202 -7.18 -11.27 14.41
C SER A 202 -7.62 -12.29 13.38
N PHE A 203 -8.80 -12.05 12.80
CA PHE A 203 -9.38 -12.86 11.74
C PHE A 203 -9.26 -12.20 10.38
N SER A 204 -8.37 -11.20 10.20
CA SER A 204 -8.28 -10.38 8.98
C SER A 204 -8.21 -11.17 7.67
N VAL A 205 -7.51 -12.31 7.64
CA VAL A 205 -7.46 -13.16 6.44
C VAL A 205 -8.79 -13.89 6.23
N GLY A 206 -9.42 -14.39 7.30
CA GLY A 206 -10.75 -14.98 7.25
C GLY A 206 -11.81 -13.97 6.80
N GLU A 207 -11.76 -12.75 7.32
CA GLU A 207 -12.61 -11.63 6.88
C GLU A 207 -12.41 -11.31 5.40
N LYS A 208 -11.16 -11.34 4.91
CA LYS A 208 -10.86 -11.13 3.49
C LYS A 208 -11.51 -12.21 2.63
N PHE A 209 -11.48 -13.48 3.05
CA PHE A 209 -12.21 -14.56 2.36
C PHE A 209 -13.72 -14.29 2.31
N LEU A 210 -14.32 -13.85 3.42
CA LEU A 210 -15.73 -13.47 3.46
C LEU A 210 -16.04 -12.32 2.50
N VAL A 211 -15.29 -11.21 2.56
CA VAL A 211 -15.49 -10.05 1.66
C VAL A 211 -15.28 -10.40 0.19
N TYR A 212 -14.41 -11.38 -0.10
CA TYR A 212 -14.17 -11.83 -1.47
C TYR A 212 -15.38 -12.55 -2.07
N THR A 213 -16.25 -13.10 -1.23
CA THR A 213 -17.48 -13.81 -1.63
C THR A 213 -18.71 -12.91 -1.67
N PHE A 214 -18.60 -11.64 -1.25
CA PHE A 214 -19.68 -10.68 -1.42
C PHE A 214 -20.02 -10.46 -2.89
N THR A 215 -21.32 -10.37 -3.17
CA THR A 215 -21.81 -9.78 -4.42
C THR A 215 -21.30 -8.34 -4.56
N HIS A 216 -21.25 -7.86 -5.80
CA HIS A 216 -20.91 -6.45 -6.03
C HIS A 216 -21.87 -5.49 -5.33
N SER A 217 -23.17 -5.84 -5.20
CA SER A 217 -24.15 -5.01 -4.48
C SER A 217 -23.84 -4.90 -2.98
N GLN A 218 -23.45 -5.99 -2.31
CA GLN A 218 -23.02 -5.98 -0.90
C GLN A 218 -21.80 -5.07 -0.73
N LEU A 219 -20.81 -5.24 -1.60
CA LEU A 219 -19.58 -4.47 -1.57
C LEU A 219 -19.83 -2.97 -1.77
N LEU A 220 -20.74 -2.59 -2.67
CA LEU A 220 -21.14 -1.19 -2.86
C LEU A 220 -21.86 -0.62 -1.63
N CYS A 221 -22.72 -1.40 -0.96
CA CYS A 221 -23.36 -0.96 0.28
C CYS A 221 -22.33 -0.74 1.39
N TYR A 222 -21.35 -1.64 1.51
CA TYR A 222 -20.22 -1.50 2.43
C TYR A 222 -19.40 -0.24 2.15
N ALA A 223 -19.03 -0.03 0.89
CA ALA A 223 -18.27 1.15 0.49
C ALA A 223 -19.03 2.46 0.77
N LEU A 224 -20.34 2.50 0.51
CA LEU A 224 -21.19 3.65 0.84
C LEU A 224 -21.22 3.95 2.33
N MET A 225 -21.37 2.92 3.17
CA MET A 225 -21.33 3.10 4.63
C MET A 225 -19.97 3.65 5.10
N LYS A 226 -18.87 3.19 4.50
CA LYS A 226 -17.53 3.73 4.80
C LYS A 226 -17.38 5.19 4.38
N ILE A 227 -17.92 5.57 3.23
CA ILE A 227 -17.91 6.96 2.76
C ILE A 227 -18.74 7.84 3.70
N ILE A 228 -19.95 7.42 4.10
CA ILE A 228 -20.77 8.19 5.05
C ILE A 228 -20.08 8.32 6.40
N LEU A 229 -19.50 7.23 6.91
CA LEU A 229 -18.73 7.28 8.15
C LEU A 229 -17.67 8.38 8.07
N LYS A 230 -16.84 8.35 7.03
CA LYS A 230 -15.72 9.27 6.90
C LYS A 230 -16.10 10.71 6.56
N ASP A 231 -16.96 10.90 5.56
CA ASP A 231 -17.27 12.23 5.01
C ASP A 231 -18.41 12.95 5.75
N VAL A 232 -19.17 12.26 6.61
CA VAL A 232 -20.39 12.82 7.24
C VAL A 232 -20.44 12.60 8.75
N ILE A 233 -20.12 11.40 9.23
CA ILE A 233 -20.17 11.09 10.67
C ILE A 233 -18.91 11.62 11.36
N ASP A 234 -17.72 11.28 10.86
CA ASP A 234 -16.43 11.66 11.46
C ASP A 234 -16.06 13.14 11.29
N THR A 235 -16.81 13.88 10.46
CA THR A 235 -16.69 15.35 10.37
C THR A 235 -17.29 16.07 11.56
N ASP A 236 -18.14 15.39 12.32
CA ASP A 236 -18.73 15.88 13.55
C ASP A 236 -17.79 15.55 14.73
N LEU A 237 -17.28 16.58 15.40
CA LEU A 237 -16.25 16.42 16.44
C LEU A 237 -16.72 15.53 17.60
N ASP A 238 -18.02 15.56 17.91
CA ASP A 238 -18.59 14.76 19.00
C ASP A 238 -18.80 13.29 18.60
N CYS A 239 -18.81 12.98 17.29
CA CYS A 239 -18.95 11.62 16.76
C CYS A 239 -17.65 11.02 16.25
N LYS A 240 -16.61 11.84 16.07
CA LYS A 240 -15.34 11.44 15.47
C LYS A 240 -14.72 10.26 16.22
N GLU A 241 -14.29 9.24 15.47
CA GLU A 241 -13.59 8.04 15.98
C GLU A 241 -14.43 7.14 16.94
N LEU A 242 -15.72 7.45 17.13
CA LEU A 242 -16.63 6.56 17.86
C LEU A 242 -16.89 5.28 17.07
N LEU A 243 -17.13 5.40 15.77
CA LEU A 243 -17.26 4.28 14.86
C LEU A 243 -15.97 4.05 14.06
N CYS A 244 -15.78 2.83 13.58
CA CYS A 244 -14.74 2.52 12.61
C CYS A 244 -15.25 1.56 11.53
N SER A 245 -14.50 1.44 10.44
CA SER A 245 -14.85 0.58 9.30
C SER A 245 -15.00 -0.90 9.70
N TYR A 246 -14.33 -1.33 10.77
CA TYR A 246 -14.42 -2.69 11.31
C TYR A 246 -15.82 -3.04 11.83
N PHE A 247 -16.47 -2.11 12.56
CA PHE A 247 -17.83 -2.29 13.06
C PHE A 247 -18.82 -2.40 11.91
N LEU A 248 -18.66 -1.54 10.91
CA LEU A 248 -19.47 -1.58 9.70
C LEU A 248 -19.34 -2.95 9.02
N LYS A 249 -18.11 -3.42 8.79
CA LYS A 249 -17.85 -4.72 8.16
C LYS A 249 -18.51 -5.87 8.94
N THR A 250 -18.33 -5.87 10.26
CA THR A 250 -18.92 -6.87 11.18
C THR A 250 -20.44 -6.91 11.06
N ILE A 251 -21.10 -5.75 11.07
CA ILE A 251 -22.55 -5.66 10.92
C ILE A 251 -23.00 -6.20 9.56
N LEU A 252 -22.26 -5.93 8.47
CA LEU A 252 -22.61 -6.46 7.16
C LEU A 252 -22.45 -7.98 7.07
N PHE A 253 -21.46 -8.57 7.76
CA PHE A 253 -21.34 -10.03 7.84
C PHE A 253 -22.58 -10.63 8.51
N TRP A 254 -23.05 -10.08 9.63
CA TRP A 254 -24.28 -10.52 10.27
C TRP A 254 -25.50 -10.43 9.35
N ILE A 255 -25.71 -9.28 8.69
CA ILE A 255 -26.82 -9.12 7.73
C ILE A 255 -26.70 -10.13 6.58
N SER A 256 -25.48 -10.38 6.09
CA SER A 256 -25.25 -11.30 4.98
C SER A 256 -25.49 -12.75 5.35
N GLU A 257 -25.23 -13.13 6.60
CA GLU A 257 -25.51 -14.46 7.13
C GLU A 257 -27.00 -14.70 7.40
N GLU A 258 -27.67 -13.69 7.95
CA GLU A 258 -29.09 -13.74 8.32
C GLU A 258 -30.03 -13.62 7.12
N MET A 259 -29.62 -13.00 6.02
CA MET A 259 -30.50 -12.72 4.89
C MET A 259 -30.26 -13.65 3.69
N PRO A 260 -31.29 -13.96 2.87
CA PRO A 260 -31.10 -14.73 1.65
C PRO A 260 -30.17 -14.01 0.66
N HIS A 261 -29.20 -14.72 0.10
CA HIS A 261 -28.24 -14.16 -0.86
C HIS A 261 -28.92 -13.48 -2.08
N THR A 262 -30.13 -13.92 -2.45
CA THR A 262 -30.91 -13.41 -3.59
C THR A 262 -31.33 -11.95 -3.48
N ILE A 263 -31.31 -11.35 -2.28
CA ILE A 263 -31.67 -9.94 -2.11
C ILE A 263 -30.57 -8.99 -2.59
N TRP A 264 -29.32 -9.46 -2.71
CA TRP A 264 -28.15 -8.62 -3.01
C TRP A 264 -27.94 -8.37 -4.51
N LYS A 265 -29.01 -7.93 -5.18
CA LYS A 265 -29.01 -7.55 -6.60
C LYS A 265 -29.04 -6.02 -6.80
N PRO A 266 -28.55 -5.50 -7.94
CA PRO A 266 -28.49 -4.05 -8.18
C PRO A 266 -29.83 -3.32 -7.98
N ALA A 267 -30.95 -3.94 -8.39
CA ALA A 267 -32.30 -3.38 -8.23
C ALA A 267 -32.73 -3.20 -6.76
N CYS A 268 -32.11 -3.91 -5.81
CA CYS A 268 -32.42 -3.86 -4.38
C CYS A 268 -31.36 -3.10 -3.57
N MET A 269 -30.42 -2.42 -4.24
CA MET A 269 -29.28 -1.79 -3.59
C MET A 269 -29.68 -0.72 -2.57
N ILE A 270 -30.58 0.21 -2.92
CA ILE A 270 -31.06 1.24 -1.99
C ILE A 270 -31.79 0.64 -0.77
N PRO A 271 -32.80 -0.25 -0.94
CA PRO A 271 -33.43 -0.92 0.19
C PRO A 271 -32.45 -1.67 1.11
N ASN A 272 -31.46 -2.35 0.54
CA ASN A 272 -30.46 -3.08 1.32
C ASN A 272 -29.49 -2.16 2.04
N PHE A 273 -29.07 -1.05 1.40
CA PHE A 273 -28.28 0.00 2.04
C PHE A 273 -29.03 0.58 3.24
N MET A 274 -30.32 0.92 3.09
CA MET A 274 -31.12 1.44 4.22
C MET A 274 -31.33 0.39 5.31
N ARG A 275 -31.48 -0.89 4.97
CA ARG A 275 -31.52 -1.98 5.97
C ARG A 275 -30.22 -2.04 6.77
N TYR A 276 -29.09 -1.93 6.09
CA TYR A 276 -27.78 -1.92 6.71
C TYR A 276 -27.57 -0.70 7.62
N PHE A 277 -27.96 0.49 7.16
CA PHE A 277 -27.94 1.71 7.97
C PHE A 277 -28.80 1.57 9.24
N ARG A 278 -30.01 1.02 9.12
CA ARG A 278 -30.88 0.78 10.29
C ARG A 278 -30.34 -0.29 11.24
N ARG A 279 -29.63 -1.31 10.74
CA ARG A 279 -28.96 -2.27 11.61
C ARG A 279 -27.84 -1.60 12.42
N LEU A 280 -27.10 -0.64 11.84
CA LEU A 280 -26.13 0.16 12.60
C LEU A 280 -26.83 0.96 13.70
N ILE A 281 -27.95 1.63 13.40
CA ILE A 281 -28.75 2.34 14.41
C ILE A 281 -29.13 1.40 15.55
N TYR A 282 -29.68 0.23 15.23
CA TYR A 282 -30.05 -0.77 16.23
C TYR A 282 -28.87 -1.19 17.12
N CYS A 283 -27.69 -1.41 16.52
CA CYS A 283 -26.48 -1.74 17.29
C CYS A 283 -26.06 -0.61 18.23
N VAL A 284 -26.13 0.66 17.78
CA VAL A 284 -25.78 1.83 18.61
C VAL A 284 -26.81 2.06 19.70
N GLU A 285 -28.10 1.99 19.38
CA GLU A 285 -29.21 2.13 20.32
C GLU A 285 -29.12 1.12 21.47
N ASN A 286 -28.67 -0.10 21.18
CA ASN A 286 -28.54 -1.16 22.18
C ASN A 286 -27.12 -1.28 22.75
N SER A 287 -26.15 -0.47 22.31
CA SER A 287 -24.72 -0.59 22.67
C SER A 287 -24.16 -2.01 22.45
N VAL A 288 -24.63 -2.70 21.40
CA VAL A 288 -24.31 -4.10 21.11
C VAL A 288 -23.92 -4.28 19.65
N CYS A 289 -22.67 -4.67 19.42
CA CYS A 289 -22.13 -5.09 18.14
C CYS A 289 -21.30 -6.37 18.34
N PRO A 290 -21.92 -7.57 18.27
CA PRO A 290 -21.23 -8.85 18.47
C PRO A 290 -20.14 -9.05 17.41
N HIS A 291 -18.94 -9.43 17.84
CA HIS A 291 -17.88 -9.80 16.91
C HIS A 291 -18.30 -11.04 16.09
N TYR A 292 -17.99 -11.04 14.79
CA TYR A 292 -18.57 -12.03 13.88
C TYR A 292 -18.12 -13.47 14.16
N PHE A 293 -16.85 -13.67 14.54
CA PHE A 293 -16.29 -15.00 14.85
C PHE A 293 -16.38 -15.37 16.35
N ILE A 294 -16.57 -14.40 17.23
CA ILE A 294 -16.63 -14.58 18.69
C ILE A 294 -17.82 -13.76 19.21
N PRO A 295 -19.07 -14.22 19.03
CA PRO A 295 -20.27 -13.41 19.29
C PRO A 295 -20.38 -12.85 20.71
N GLU A 296 -19.78 -13.53 21.69
CA GLU A 296 -19.70 -13.10 23.08
C GLU A 296 -18.86 -11.83 23.26
N ASN A 297 -17.94 -11.55 22.33
CA ASN A 297 -17.13 -10.34 22.35
C ASN A 297 -17.92 -9.17 21.72
N ASN A 298 -18.51 -8.32 22.57
CA ASN A 298 -19.21 -7.11 22.14
C ASN A 298 -18.23 -5.96 21.82
N LEU A 299 -18.10 -5.62 20.54
CA LEU A 299 -17.22 -4.58 20.04
C LEU A 299 -17.57 -3.15 20.53
N PHE A 300 -18.81 -2.94 20.98
CA PHE A 300 -19.28 -1.64 21.49
C PHE A 300 -19.12 -1.49 23.01
N ALA A 301 -18.70 -2.56 23.71
CA ALA A 301 -18.73 -2.62 25.17
C ALA A 301 -18.00 -1.47 25.89
N ILE A 302 -16.94 -0.91 25.29
CA ILE A 302 -16.18 0.20 25.90
C ILE A 302 -16.48 1.53 25.21
N LYS A 303 -16.56 1.55 23.86
CA LYS A 303 -16.56 2.80 23.08
C LYS A 303 -17.93 3.47 22.96
N ILE A 304 -19.00 2.70 22.85
CA ILE A 304 -20.34 3.22 22.53
C ILE A 304 -21.23 3.01 23.74
N ARG A 305 -21.11 3.91 24.73
CA ARG A 305 -21.94 3.93 25.96
C ARG A 305 -22.15 5.37 26.43
N GLY A 306 -23.19 5.59 27.24
CA GLY A 306 -23.48 6.88 27.87
C GLY A 306 -23.58 8.01 26.84
N HIS A 307 -22.92 9.14 27.10
CA HIS A 307 -22.99 10.32 26.23
C HIS A 307 -22.54 10.05 24.78
N ALA A 308 -21.49 9.25 24.58
CA ALA A 308 -21.01 8.90 23.25
C ALA A 308 -22.08 8.13 22.43
N GLN A 309 -22.82 7.24 23.09
CA GLN A 309 -23.92 6.52 22.48
C GLN A 309 -25.07 7.46 22.11
N GLU A 310 -25.49 8.33 23.02
CA GLU A 310 -26.60 9.28 22.81
C GLU A 310 -26.33 10.20 21.62
N THR A 311 -25.15 10.83 21.59
CA THR A 311 -24.76 11.76 20.53
C THR A 311 -24.67 11.06 19.17
N LEU A 312 -24.03 9.89 19.11
CA LEU A 312 -23.96 9.10 17.88
C LEU A 312 -25.35 8.64 17.41
N LEU A 313 -26.21 8.20 18.34
CA LEU A 313 -27.57 7.77 18.01
C LEU A 313 -28.39 8.90 17.42
N GLN A 314 -28.35 10.11 18.02
CA GLN A 314 -29.04 11.29 17.50
C GLN A 314 -28.57 11.65 16.09
N LYS A 315 -27.26 11.59 15.84
CA LYS A 315 -26.67 11.82 14.51
C LYS A 315 -27.20 10.80 13.49
N LEU A 316 -27.19 9.52 13.83
CA LEU A 316 -27.64 8.45 12.94
C LEU A 316 -29.15 8.51 12.68
N ILE A 317 -29.97 8.81 13.68
CA ILE A 317 -31.43 9.00 13.51
C ILE A 317 -31.70 10.18 12.57
N THR A 318 -30.99 11.29 12.76
CA THR A 318 -31.09 12.46 11.89
C THR A 318 -30.76 12.09 10.45
N LEU A 319 -29.64 11.39 10.20
CA LEU A 319 -29.26 10.92 8.86
C LEU A 319 -30.29 9.97 8.26
N ASN A 320 -30.84 9.04 9.04
CA ASN A 320 -31.87 8.10 8.58
C ASN A 320 -33.20 8.80 8.21
N SER A 321 -33.52 9.94 8.82
CA SER A 321 -34.70 10.73 8.46
C SER A 321 -34.66 11.26 7.02
N TYR A 322 -33.47 11.47 6.46
CA TYR A 322 -33.27 11.84 5.06
C TYR A 322 -33.34 10.65 4.10
N GLY A 323 -33.56 9.43 4.60
CA GLY A 323 -33.59 8.23 3.78
C GLY A 323 -32.25 7.96 3.08
N TRP A 324 -32.32 7.53 1.82
CA TRP A 324 -31.11 7.24 1.04
C TRP A 324 -30.35 8.50 0.64
N GLN A 325 -31.01 9.67 0.66
CA GLN A 325 -30.44 10.94 0.26
C GLN A 325 -29.31 11.40 1.20
N CYS A 326 -29.19 10.83 2.40
CA CYS A 326 -28.08 11.10 3.31
C CYS A 326 -26.69 10.82 2.70
N ILE A 327 -26.59 9.93 1.70
CA ILE A 327 -25.34 9.69 0.96
C ILE A 327 -24.84 10.95 0.23
N LEU A 328 -25.74 11.88 -0.12
CA LEU A 328 -25.41 13.11 -0.84
C LEU A 328 -24.77 14.18 0.06
N PHE A 329 -24.77 13.97 1.38
CA PHE A 329 -24.00 14.83 2.30
C PHE A 329 -22.48 14.59 2.19
N SER A 330 -22.05 13.49 1.57
CA SER A 330 -20.65 13.33 1.17
C SER A 330 -20.36 14.17 -0.07
N ASP A 331 -19.41 15.10 0.05
CA ASP A 331 -18.90 15.89 -1.08
C ASP A 331 -18.34 15.03 -2.21
N GLN A 332 -17.69 13.90 -1.89
CA GLN A 332 -17.13 13.00 -2.89
C GLN A 332 -18.25 12.40 -3.76
N ILE A 333 -19.36 12.03 -3.14
CA ILE A 333 -20.55 11.49 -3.82
C ILE A 333 -21.26 12.61 -4.59
N ASN A 334 -21.48 13.76 -3.96
CA ASN A 334 -22.19 14.89 -4.55
C ASN A 334 -21.49 15.45 -5.79
N LYS A 335 -20.16 15.67 -5.74
CA LYS A 335 -19.38 16.08 -6.92
C LYS A 335 -19.47 15.06 -8.06
N SER A 336 -19.40 13.78 -7.73
CA SER A 336 -19.57 12.69 -8.71
C SER A 336 -20.97 12.67 -9.32
N ALA A 337 -22.00 13.04 -8.56
CA ALA A 337 -23.38 13.16 -9.02
C ALA A 337 -23.55 14.29 -10.04
N LEU A 338 -23.01 15.47 -9.72
CA LEU A 338 -23.09 16.67 -10.55
C LEU A 338 -22.41 16.45 -11.92
N GLN A 339 -21.28 15.73 -11.94
CA GLN A 339 -20.60 15.38 -13.19
C GLN A 339 -21.43 14.45 -14.10
N ILE A 340 -22.23 13.54 -13.53
CA ILE A 340 -23.08 12.64 -14.33
C ILE A 340 -24.14 13.45 -15.09
N ASN A 341 -24.68 14.51 -14.46
CA ASN A 341 -25.67 15.37 -15.10
C ASN A 341 -25.08 16.25 -16.22
N SER A 342 -23.80 16.63 -16.14
CA SER A 342 -23.12 17.37 -17.22
C SER A 342 -22.63 16.47 -18.37
N GLU A 343 -22.28 15.21 -18.09
CA GLU A 343 -21.74 14.29 -19.10
C GLU A 343 -22.83 13.49 -19.87
N MET A 344 -24.11 13.61 -19.49
CA MET A 344 -25.22 12.90 -20.13
C MET A 344 -25.47 13.32 -21.60
N MET A 345 -24.78 14.36 -22.10
CA MET A 345 -24.78 14.76 -23.52
C MET A 345 -23.61 14.20 -24.36
N SER A 346 -22.67 13.42 -23.81
CA SER A 346 -21.51 12.95 -24.60
C SER A 346 -21.04 11.51 -24.32
N ILE A 347 -21.68 10.75 -23.44
CA ILE A 347 -21.26 9.38 -23.09
C ILE A 347 -22.15 8.34 -23.77
N ASN A 348 -21.83 7.99 -25.02
CA ASN A 348 -22.23 6.69 -25.60
C ASN A 348 -21.05 5.93 -26.23
N ALA A 349 -19.79 6.36 -26.04
CA ALA A 349 -18.66 5.80 -26.78
C ALA A 349 -17.53 5.15 -25.94
N PHE A 350 -17.46 5.28 -24.61
CA PHE A 350 -16.22 4.89 -23.89
C PHE A 350 -16.46 4.10 -22.61
N ASN A 351 -16.73 2.81 -22.78
CA ASN A 351 -16.86 1.81 -21.72
C ASN A 351 -15.62 0.90 -21.61
N ASP A 352 -14.44 1.34 -22.05
CA ASP A 352 -13.27 0.47 -22.07
C ASP A 352 -12.67 0.29 -20.66
N LYS A 353 -12.99 -0.87 -20.08
CA LYS A 353 -12.54 -1.41 -18.79
C LYS A 353 -11.02 -1.36 -18.61
N SER A 354 -10.26 -1.36 -19.71
CA SER A 354 -8.79 -1.36 -19.72
C SER A 354 -8.19 -0.04 -19.24
N LEU A 355 -8.88 1.09 -19.46
CA LEU A 355 -8.36 2.42 -19.10
C LEU A 355 -8.53 2.75 -17.62
N LYS A 356 -9.72 2.47 -17.06
CA LYS A 356 -9.96 2.62 -15.61
C LYS A 356 -8.97 1.79 -14.80
N PHE A 357 -8.56 0.65 -15.35
CA PHE A 357 -7.61 -0.29 -14.76
C PHE A 357 -6.15 0.20 -14.80
N ILE A 358 -5.71 0.77 -15.94
CA ILE A 358 -4.39 1.41 -16.07
C ILE A 358 -4.30 2.58 -15.09
N VAL A 359 -5.32 3.44 -15.05
CA VAL A 359 -5.30 4.62 -14.17
C VAL A 359 -5.34 4.25 -12.70
N SER A 360 -6.17 3.26 -12.28
CA SER A 360 -6.09 2.75 -10.90
C SER A 360 -4.71 2.18 -10.61
N TYR A 361 -4.12 1.42 -11.55
CA TYR A 361 -2.78 0.84 -11.39
C TYR A 361 -1.71 1.90 -11.09
N PHE A 362 -1.78 3.06 -11.74
CA PHE A 362 -0.83 4.17 -11.59
C PHE A 362 -1.16 5.13 -10.45
N GLY A 363 -2.44 5.22 -10.03
CA GLY A 363 -2.87 5.92 -8.83
C GLY A 363 -2.50 5.19 -7.53
N TYR A 364 -2.20 3.89 -7.61
CA TYR A 364 -1.64 3.17 -6.46
C TYR A 364 -0.27 3.73 -6.09
N GLY A 365 -0.16 4.16 -4.83
CA GLY A 365 1.09 4.34 -4.10
C GLY A 365 1.88 3.04 -3.94
N THR A 366 2.20 2.35 -5.05
CA THR A 366 3.19 1.25 -5.11
C THR A 366 4.56 1.68 -4.59
N ASP A 367 4.72 2.98 -4.45
CA ASP A 367 5.91 3.72 -4.12
C ASP A 367 6.31 3.60 -2.63
N ALA A 368 5.35 3.45 -1.71
CA ALA A 368 5.63 3.24 -0.28
C ALA A 368 6.09 1.80 0.01
N LEU A 369 5.58 0.84 -0.76
CA LEU A 369 5.86 -0.60 -0.66
C LEU A 369 7.26 -1.01 -1.16
N ILE A 370 7.86 -0.19 -2.01
CA ILE A 370 9.18 -0.44 -2.60
C ILE A 370 10.31 -0.28 -1.58
N ILE A 371 10.08 0.45 -0.48
CA ILE A 371 11.16 0.93 0.39
C ILE A 371 11.74 -0.17 1.30
N SER A 372 11.03 -1.29 1.55
CA SER A 372 11.34 -2.19 2.67
C SER A 372 11.85 -3.60 2.33
N LEU A 373 11.99 -4.05 1.08
CA LEU A 373 12.19 -5.50 0.82
C LEU A 373 13.40 -5.85 -0.08
N PRO A 374 14.45 -6.51 0.48
CA PRO A 374 15.54 -7.09 -0.29
C PRO A 374 15.11 -8.45 -0.89
N PHE A 375 14.98 -8.55 -2.22
CA PHE A 375 14.59 -9.79 -2.92
C PHE A 375 15.71 -10.43 -3.73
N SER A 376 15.63 -11.77 -3.88
CA SER A 376 16.34 -12.50 -4.93
C SER A 376 15.54 -12.44 -6.25
N LEU A 377 16.07 -11.73 -7.24
CA LEU A 377 15.44 -11.49 -8.56
C LEU A 377 14.99 -12.77 -9.31
N ILE A 378 15.63 -13.92 -9.06
CA ILE A 378 15.39 -15.17 -9.78
C ILE A 378 14.04 -15.81 -9.43
N LYS A 379 13.68 -15.86 -8.14
CA LYS A 379 12.42 -16.47 -7.67
C LYS A 379 11.20 -15.70 -8.20
N VAL A 380 11.35 -14.38 -8.33
CA VAL A 380 10.29 -13.48 -8.84
C VAL A 380 10.03 -13.69 -10.33
N VAL A 381 11.09 -13.81 -11.15
CA VAL A 381 10.95 -14.07 -12.59
C VAL A 381 10.29 -15.43 -12.86
N GLN A 382 10.64 -16.47 -12.09
CA GLN A 382 10.03 -17.80 -12.21
C GLN A 382 8.53 -17.81 -11.87
N ARG A 383 8.12 -17.12 -10.79
CA ARG A 383 6.70 -16.97 -10.40
C ARG A 383 5.87 -16.18 -11.43
N ILE A 384 6.49 -15.33 -12.25
CA ILE A 384 5.77 -14.56 -13.28
C ILE A 384 5.45 -15.42 -14.51
N LEU A 385 6.38 -16.30 -14.88
CA LEU A 385 6.19 -17.21 -16.01
C LEU A 385 5.01 -18.18 -15.78
N SER A 386 4.68 -18.47 -14.52
CA SER A 386 3.57 -19.35 -14.15
C SER A 386 2.17 -18.70 -14.20
N PHE A 387 2.03 -17.39 -14.42
CA PHE A 387 0.70 -16.79 -14.57
C PHE A 387 0.10 -17.11 -15.94
N GLU A 388 -1.20 -17.36 -16.01
CA GLU A 388 -1.87 -17.74 -17.26
C GLU A 388 -2.32 -16.52 -18.09
N SER A 389 -2.70 -15.39 -17.47
CA SER A 389 -3.30 -14.27 -18.23
C SER A 389 -2.29 -13.21 -18.72
N SER A 390 -2.40 -12.85 -20.01
CA SER A 390 -1.49 -11.91 -20.70
C SER A 390 -1.59 -10.46 -20.22
N LYS A 391 -2.80 -9.97 -19.88
CA LYS A 391 -3.02 -8.60 -19.37
C LYS A 391 -2.34 -8.37 -18.02
N ILE A 392 -2.44 -9.36 -17.13
CA ILE A 392 -1.84 -9.34 -15.81
C ILE A 392 -0.30 -9.40 -15.90
N LYS A 393 0.25 -10.18 -16.84
CA LYS A 393 1.71 -10.23 -17.12
C LYS A 393 2.29 -8.85 -17.45
N HIS A 394 1.64 -8.06 -18.30
CA HIS A 394 2.14 -6.73 -18.70
C HIS A 394 2.13 -5.69 -17.58
N LEU A 395 1.22 -5.82 -16.61
CA LEU A 395 1.17 -4.92 -15.45
C LEU A 395 2.17 -5.34 -14.38
N TYR A 396 2.41 -6.63 -14.21
CA TYR A 396 3.49 -7.09 -13.36
C TYR A 396 4.87 -6.75 -13.91
N SER A 397 5.07 -6.83 -15.21
CA SER A 397 6.37 -6.47 -15.77
C SER A 397 6.70 -4.99 -15.55
N LEU A 398 5.69 -4.13 -15.45
CA LEU A 398 5.82 -2.75 -14.99
C LEU A 398 6.11 -2.62 -13.48
N TYR A 399 5.41 -3.38 -12.63
CA TYR A 399 5.73 -3.49 -11.20
C TYR A 399 7.20 -3.90 -10.99
N MET A 400 7.64 -4.90 -11.74
CA MET A 400 9.00 -5.40 -11.72
C MET A 400 10.00 -4.36 -12.19
N SER A 401 9.69 -3.62 -13.25
CA SER A 401 10.56 -2.52 -13.65
C SER A 401 10.77 -1.54 -12.49
N ASN A 402 9.74 -1.23 -11.68
CA ASN A 402 9.90 -0.39 -10.48
C ASN A 402 10.79 -1.01 -9.40
N ILE A 403 10.55 -2.28 -9.04
CA ILE A 403 11.36 -3.00 -8.03
C ILE A 403 12.82 -3.08 -8.47
N CYS A 404 13.08 -3.45 -9.73
CA CYS A 404 14.43 -3.54 -10.28
C CYS A 404 15.17 -2.20 -10.17
N ARG A 405 14.51 -1.06 -10.43
CA ARG A 405 15.11 0.28 -10.26
C ARG A 405 15.51 0.59 -8.82
N TYR A 406 14.75 0.10 -7.84
CA TYR A 406 15.06 0.33 -6.44
C TYR A 406 16.19 -0.59 -5.97
N ASN A 407 16.03 -1.90 -6.17
CA ASN A 407 16.98 -2.90 -5.69
C ASN A 407 18.36 -2.78 -6.34
N VAL A 408 18.44 -2.34 -7.60
CA VAL A 408 19.75 -2.20 -8.25
C VAL A 408 20.64 -1.15 -7.58
N GLN A 409 20.03 -0.16 -6.92
CA GLN A 409 20.77 0.92 -6.25
C GLN A 409 21.54 0.43 -5.01
N SER A 410 21.07 -0.62 -4.35
CA SER A 410 21.73 -1.23 -3.19
C SER A 410 22.73 -2.33 -3.58
N LEU A 411 22.86 -2.67 -4.86
CA LEU A 411 23.81 -3.69 -5.31
C LEU A 411 25.22 -3.09 -5.41
N PRO A 412 26.19 -3.62 -4.63
CA PRO A 412 27.58 -3.20 -4.76
C PRO A 412 28.13 -3.61 -6.13
N PHE A 413 28.90 -2.72 -6.77
CA PHE A 413 29.67 -3.03 -7.97
C PHE A 413 31.06 -2.38 -7.91
N VAL A 414 32.04 -3.03 -8.52
CA VAL A 414 33.43 -2.54 -8.62
C VAL A 414 33.65 -2.00 -10.04
N SER A 415 34.18 -0.77 -10.15
CA SER A 415 34.41 -0.09 -11.44
C SER A 415 35.59 -0.68 -12.24
N THR A 416 36.45 -1.47 -11.60
CA THR A 416 37.63 -2.10 -12.20
C THR A 416 37.54 -3.62 -12.12
N TYR A 417 37.50 -4.29 -13.28
CA TYR A 417 37.36 -5.74 -13.37
C TYR A 417 38.68 -6.44 -13.06
N THR A 418 38.90 -6.79 -11.80
CA THR A 418 40.14 -7.49 -11.40
C THR A 418 39.93 -8.99 -11.18
N ASN A 419 38.69 -9.47 -11.07
CA ASN A 419 38.40 -10.89 -10.81
C ASN A 419 37.02 -11.37 -11.33
N LYS A 420 36.81 -12.70 -11.38
CA LYS A 420 35.57 -13.35 -11.85
C LYS A 420 34.31 -12.93 -11.07
N SER A 421 34.46 -12.60 -9.79
CA SER A 421 33.36 -12.17 -8.90
C SER A 421 32.83 -10.77 -9.26
N SER A 422 33.74 -9.80 -9.44
CA SER A 422 33.40 -8.42 -9.85
C SER A 422 32.70 -8.36 -11.21
N TYR A 423 33.11 -9.19 -12.17
CA TYR A 423 32.43 -9.31 -13.46
C TYR A 423 31.01 -9.89 -13.33
N LYS A 424 30.80 -10.86 -12.44
CA LYS A 424 29.46 -11.41 -12.16
C LYS A 424 28.55 -10.33 -11.54
N GLN A 425 29.05 -9.56 -10.58
CA GLN A 425 28.30 -8.44 -9.97
C GLN A 425 27.94 -7.37 -10.99
N TYR A 426 28.87 -6.98 -11.87
CA TYR A 426 28.60 -6.05 -12.96
C TYR A 426 27.48 -6.56 -13.88
N LYS A 427 27.56 -7.84 -14.30
CA LYS A 427 26.51 -8.48 -15.13
C LYS A 427 25.15 -8.48 -14.43
N THR A 428 25.11 -8.74 -13.13
CA THR A 428 23.87 -8.68 -12.34
C THR A 428 23.31 -7.25 -12.31
N CYS A 429 24.15 -6.24 -12.07
CA CYS A 429 23.70 -4.84 -12.02
C CYS A 429 23.16 -4.36 -13.38
N ILE A 430 23.90 -4.58 -14.47
CA ILE A 430 23.45 -4.13 -15.81
C ILE A 430 22.21 -4.90 -16.28
N SER A 431 22.11 -6.21 -16.04
CA SER A 431 20.90 -6.96 -16.39
C SER A 431 19.68 -6.47 -15.60
N THR A 432 19.85 -6.16 -14.31
CA THR A 432 18.79 -5.58 -13.48
C THR A 432 18.39 -4.18 -13.96
N CYS A 433 19.37 -3.34 -14.34
CA CYS A 433 19.12 -2.04 -14.97
C CYS A 433 18.27 -2.18 -16.24
N LEU A 434 18.62 -3.11 -17.13
CA LEU A 434 17.89 -3.34 -18.38
C LEU A 434 16.48 -3.89 -18.14
N LEU A 435 16.29 -4.76 -17.14
CA LEU A 435 14.95 -5.21 -16.73
C LEU A 435 14.06 -4.03 -16.30
N SER A 436 14.68 -3.02 -15.71
CA SER A 436 14.05 -1.78 -15.26
C SER A 436 13.54 -0.89 -16.40
N THR A 437 14.02 -1.07 -17.64
CA THR A 437 13.65 -0.23 -18.79
C THR A 437 12.53 -0.82 -19.67
N HIS A 438 12.21 -2.12 -19.54
CA HIS A 438 11.28 -2.79 -20.44
C HIS A 438 9.88 -2.17 -20.46
N HIS A 439 9.42 -1.59 -19.36
CA HIS A 439 8.07 -1.05 -19.21
C HIS A 439 8.02 0.43 -18.83
N ASP A 440 9.19 1.06 -18.75
CA ASP A 440 9.35 2.45 -18.36
C ASP A 440 9.91 3.27 -19.54
N ALA A 441 9.45 4.52 -19.68
CA ALA A 441 9.89 5.39 -20.76
C ALA A 441 11.19 6.15 -20.45
N VAL A 442 11.45 6.43 -19.18
CA VAL A 442 12.42 7.45 -18.75
C VAL A 442 13.17 7.01 -17.50
N SER A 443 12.56 6.96 -16.31
CA SER A 443 13.30 6.79 -15.05
C SER A 443 14.08 5.48 -14.89
N GLY A 444 13.70 4.40 -15.59
CA GLY A 444 14.52 3.17 -15.68
C GLY A 444 15.76 3.35 -16.56
N TRP A 445 15.62 4.10 -17.65
CA TRP A 445 16.77 4.52 -18.47
C TRP A 445 17.67 5.47 -17.70
N LEU A 446 17.12 6.38 -16.89
CA LEU A 446 17.91 7.26 -16.03
C LEU A 446 18.73 6.47 -15.00
N MET A 447 18.15 5.45 -14.37
CA MET A 447 18.90 4.57 -13.46
C MET A 447 20.05 3.84 -14.18
N THR A 448 19.81 3.43 -15.42
CA THR A 448 20.83 2.82 -16.28
C THR A 448 21.91 3.84 -16.67
N ALA A 449 21.55 5.10 -16.92
CA ALA A 449 22.51 6.18 -17.16
C ALA A 449 23.36 6.44 -15.90
N SER A 450 22.78 6.40 -14.70
CA SER A 450 23.51 6.51 -13.43
C SER A 450 24.53 5.37 -13.26
N PHE A 451 24.16 4.14 -13.60
CA PHE A 451 25.10 3.01 -13.63
C PHE A 451 26.31 3.27 -14.54
N PHE A 452 26.06 3.74 -15.76
CA PHE A 452 27.14 4.05 -16.70
C PHE A 452 27.98 5.25 -16.26
N TYR A 453 27.37 6.25 -15.63
CA TYR A 453 28.08 7.36 -14.99
C TYR A 453 29.06 6.84 -13.93
N LYS A 454 28.59 6.01 -13.01
CA LYS A 454 29.40 5.47 -11.91
C LYS A 454 30.51 4.52 -12.38
N THR A 455 30.29 3.81 -13.47
CA THR A 455 31.33 2.99 -14.13
C THR A 455 32.23 3.80 -15.07
N ARG A 456 32.15 5.14 -15.04
CA ARG A 456 32.96 6.10 -15.83
C ARG A 456 32.78 5.99 -17.35
N GLN A 457 31.68 5.38 -17.79
CA GLN A 457 31.30 5.26 -19.19
C GLN A 457 30.42 6.45 -19.62
N TYR A 458 30.96 7.66 -19.47
CA TYR A 458 30.19 8.92 -19.60
C TYR A 458 29.54 9.11 -20.98
N LYS A 459 30.17 8.64 -22.06
CA LYS A 459 29.61 8.74 -23.42
C LYS A 459 28.31 7.92 -23.56
N ILE A 460 28.28 6.70 -23.02
CA ILE A 460 27.09 5.83 -23.04
C ILE A 460 25.99 6.45 -22.17
N ALA A 461 26.35 6.97 -20.99
CA ALA A 461 25.39 7.69 -20.14
C ALA A 461 24.75 8.88 -20.89
N LEU A 462 25.53 9.67 -21.61
CA LEU A 462 25.04 10.80 -22.42
C LEU A 462 24.06 10.37 -23.53
N GLU A 463 24.33 9.25 -24.22
CA GLU A 463 23.42 8.71 -25.25
C GLU A 463 22.06 8.32 -24.64
N ILE A 464 22.07 7.64 -23.49
CA ILE A 464 20.86 7.25 -22.77
C ILE A 464 20.10 8.49 -22.26
N LEU A 465 20.81 9.50 -21.74
CA LEU A 465 20.22 10.74 -21.27
C LEU A 465 19.53 11.51 -22.40
N HIS A 466 20.16 11.58 -23.57
CA HIS A 466 19.58 12.21 -24.74
C HIS A 466 18.36 11.44 -25.27
N TYR A 467 18.41 10.10 -25.30
CA TYR A 467 17.24 9.27 -25.60
C TYR A 467 16.09 9.55 -24.63
N SER A 468 16.38 9.57 -23.32
CA SER A 468 15.40 9.79 -22.26
C SER A 468 14.76 11.17 -22.34
N LEU A 469 15.55 12.21 -22.63
CA LEU A 469 15.06 13.58 -22.79
C LEU A 469 14.05 13.70 -23.94
N ARG A 470 14.31 13.04 -25.09
CA ARG A 470 13.36 12.99 -26.22
C ARG A 470 12.05 12.30 -25.87
N LYS A 471 12.03 11.47 -24.83
CA LYS A 471 10.83 10.81 -24.32
C LYS A 471 10.10 11.64 -23.26
N CYS A 472 10.68 12.72 -22.75
CA CYS A 472 9.98 13.70 -21.93
C CYS A 472 9.29 14.70 -22.86
N SER A 473 7.95 14.73 -22.86
CA SER A 473 7.19 15.74 -23.58
C SER A 473 6.11 16.34 -22.67
N PRO A 474 5.76 17.63 -22.83
CA PRO A 474 4.72 18.26 -22.00
C PRO A 474 3.35 17.60 -22.08
N LYS A 475 3.12 16.73 -23.08
CA LYS A 475 1.88 15.96 -23.25
C LYS A 475 1.84 14.69 -22.40
N LYS A 476 2.94 14.34 -21.73
CA LYS A 476 2.99 13.18 -20.84
C LYS A 476 2.54 13.55 -19.43
N LEU A 477 1.90 12.60 -18.78
CA LEU A 477 1.47 12.61 -17.40
C LEU A 477 2.69 12.43 -16.48
N TYR A 478 2.86 13.35 -15.54
CA TYR A 478 3.92 13.39 -14.54
C TYR A 478 3.33 13.44 -13.13
N HIS A 479 3.71 12.47 -12.29
CA HIS A 479 3.49 12.35 -10.82
C HIS A 479 2.11 12.71 -10.24
N GLU A 480 1.49 11.82 -9.45
CA GLU A 480 0.27 12.09 -8.62
C GLU A 480 -0.84 12.86 -9.34
N ILE A 481 -1.16 12.48 -10.57
CA ILE A 481 -2.31 13.06 -11.25
C ILE A 481 -3.57 12.39 -10.70
N ASP A 482 -4.46 13.22 -10.15
CA ASP A 482 -5.82 12.81 -9.78
C ASP A 482 -6.52 12.27 -11.03
N LEU A 483 -7.40 11.27 -10.86
CA LEU A 483 -8.17 10.63 -11.94
C LEU A 483 -8.91 11.66 -12.82
N SER A 484 -9.13 12.88 -12.29
CA SER A 484 -9.72 14.03 -12.98
C SER A 484 -8.85 14.68 -14.04
N ASP A 485 -7.51 14.67 -13.95
CA ASP A 485 -6.66 15.52 -14.81
C ASP A 485 -6.15 14.80 -16.06
N ILE A 486 -6.57 13.55 -16.23
CA ILE A 486 -6.33 12.79 -17.44
C ILE A 486 -7.16 13.40 -18.57
N HIS A 487 -6.47 13.97 -19.57
CA HIS A 487 -7.11 14.34 -20.84
C HIS A 487 -7.63 13.07 -21.53
N TYR A 488 -8.91 12.77 -21.29
CA TYR A 488 -9.65 11.63 -21.85
C TYR A 488 -9.51 11.52 -23.38
N GLU A 489 -9.34 12.66 -24.08
CA GLU A 489 -9.13 12.72 -25.53
C GLU A 489 -7.81 12.05 -25.98
N LEU A 490 -6.69 12.27 -25.27
CA LEU A 490 -5.38 11.68 -25.63
C LEU A 490 -5.41 10.16 -25.52
N ILE A 491 -6.02 9.65 -24.45
CA ILE A 491 -6.13 8.22 -24.22
C ILE A 491 -7.08 7.58 -25.26
N SER A 492 -8.20 8.23 -25.57
CA SER A 492 -9.17 7.73 -26.56
C SER A 492 -8.55 7.56 -27.96
N LEU A 493 -7.77 8.53 -28.44
CA LEU A 493 -7.06 8.49 -29.72
C LEU A 493 -6.02 7.37 -29.82
N HIS A 494 -5.38 6.99 -28.72
CA HIS A 494 -4.37 5.94 -28.70
C HIS A 494 -4.97 4.54 -28.56
N MET A 495 -6.13 4.40 -27.93
CA MET A 495 -6.88 3.14 -27.83
C MET A 495 -7.51 2.70 -29.16
N PHE A 496 -7.93 3.66 -30.00
CA PHE A 496 -8.33 3.39 -31.38
C PHE A 496 -7.24 2.68 -32.21
N LYS A 497 -5.97 2.80 -31.80
CA LYS A 497 -4.81 2.17 -32.46
C LYS A 497 -4.44 0.79 -31.91
N GLN A 498 -5.26 0.19 -31.03
CA GLN A 498 -5.03 -1.14 -30.42
C GLN A 498 -3.65 -1.30 -29.76
N MET A 499 -3.12 -0.24 -29.14
CA MET A 499 -1.82 -0.29 -28.47
C MET A 499 -1.86 -1.16 -27.20
N SER A 500 -0.76 -1.87 -26.91
CA SER A 500 -0.63 -2.64 -25.67
C SER A 500 -0.50 -1.73 -24.45
N ILE A 501 -0.84 -2.23 -23.25
CA ILE A 501 -0.69 -1.51 -21.98
C ILE A 501 0.73 -0.97 -21.78
N VAL A 502 1.73 -1.74 -22.22
CA VAL A 502 3.15 -1.36 -22.17
C VAL A 502 3.44 -0.17 -23.08
N GLN A 503 2.86 -0.16 -24.27
CA GLN A 503 3.02 0.94 -25.22
C GLN A 503 2.35 2.20 -24.67
N LEU A 504 1.13 2.10 -24.15
CA LEU A 504 0.41 3.21 -23.54
C LEU A 504 1.17 3.79 -22.34
N THR A 505 1.70 2.93 -21.46
CA THR A 505 2.52 3.35 -20.31
C THR A 505 3.74 4.16 -20.76
N LYS A 506 4.49 3.66 -21.76
CA LYS A 506 5.66 4.36 -22.28
C LYS A 506 5.33 5.67 -23.00
N LEU A 507 4.13 5.76 -23.55
CA LEU A 507 3.68 6.92 -24.32
C LEU A 507 3.10 8.00 -23.41
N LEU A 508 2.41 7.62 -22.34
CA LEU A 508 1.66 8.53 -21.49
C LEU A 508 2.43 8.97 -20.24
N LEU A 509 3.37 8.18 -19.71
CA LEU A 509 3.87 8.40 -18.35
C LEU A 509 5.36 8.74 -18.29
N VAL A 510 5.68 9.60 -17.33
CA VAL A 510 7.03 9.85 -16.83
C VAL A 510 6.99 9.85 -15.30
N LYS A 511 7.89 9.11 -14.66
CA LYS A 511 8.04 9.08 -13.20
C LYS A 511 9.27 9.87 -12.75
N GLU A 512 9.24 10.37 -11.53
CA GLU A 512 10.43 10.93 -10.85
C GLU A 512 11.56 9.90 -10.71
N VAL A 513 12.78 10.40 -10.51
CA VAL A 513 13.95 9.59 -10.17
C VAL A 513 14.08 9.55 -8.66
N ARG A 514 14.05 8.34 -8.11
CA ARG A 514 14.25 8.11 -6.67
C ARG A 514 15.63 7.59 -6.38
N LEU A 515 16.38 8.35 -5.59
CA LEU A 515 17.68 7.93 -5.09
C LEU A 515 17.54 7.51 -3.62
N ILE A 516 17.90 6.26 -3.34
CA ILE A 516 17.84 5.70 -1.99
C ILE A 516 19.06 6.09 -1.17
N GLN A 517 18.92 6.05 0.15
CA GLN A 517 20.03 6.24 1.08
C GLN A 517 21.14 5.21 0.77
N ASN A 518 22.41 5.67 0.78
CA ASN A 518 23.58 4.84 0.49
C ASN A 518 23.57 4.15 -0.89
N SER A 519 22.77 4.65 -1.84
CA SER A 519 22.75 4.13 -3.21
C SER A 519 24.14 4.16 -3.84
N TYR A 520 24.56 3.02 -4.39
CA TYR A 520 25.77 2.90 -5.21
C TYR A 520 25.65 3.65 -6.55
N PHE A 521 24.43 4.05 -6.92
CA PHE A 521 24.10 4.69 -8.19
C PHE A 521 24.04 6.21 -8.08
N THR A 522 23.98 6.77 -6.86
CA THR A 522 24.04 8.21 -6.64
C THR A 522 25.40 8.76 -7.08
N PRO A 523 25.43 9.77 -7.98
CA PRO A 523 26.65 10.50 -8.30
C PRO A 523 27.36 10.98 -7.04
N ASP A 524 28.69 10.86 -6.97
CA ASP A 524 29.43 11.19 -5.75
C ASP A 524 29.30 12.68 -5.39
N GLU A 525 29.13 13.53 -6.40
CA GLU A 525 28.89 14.97 -6.26
C GLU A 525 27.55 15.30 -5.61
N PHE A 526 26.57 14.40 -5.69
CA PHE A 526 25.24 14.58 -5.10
C PHE A 526 25.10 13.92 -3.73
N LYS A 527 26.17 13.32 -3.19
CA LYS A 527 26.15 12.75 -1.83
C LYS A 527 26.19 13.89 -0.81
N ILE A 528 25.05 14.14 -0.17
CA ILE A 528 24.89 15.15 0.88
C ILE A 528 25.05 14.48 2.25
N VAL A 529 25.56 15.22 3.24
CA VAL A 529 25.89 14.75 4.59
C VAL A 529 24.66 14.30 5.41
N ASP A 530 23.46 14.79 5.06
CA ASP A 530 22.22 14.37 5.73
C ASP A 530 21.77 12.99 5.21
N ASN A 531 22.25 11.97 5.92
CA ASN A 531 22.06 10.55 5.63
C ASN A 531 20.62 10.04 5.88
N THR A 532 19.61 10.89 6.09
CA THR A 532 18.28 10.44 6.57
C THR A 532 17.16 10.47 5.52
N LYS A 533 17.37 11.09 4.34
CA LYS A 533 16.31 11.33 3.35
C LYS A 533 16.49 10.60 2.01
N HIS A 534 15.39 10.09 1.47
CA HIS A 534 15.27 9.66 0.06
C HIS A 534 15.02 10.90 -0.83
N TYR A 535 15.73 11.01 -1.96
CA TYR A 535 15.54 12.12 -2.90
C TYR A 535 14.56 11.74 -4.01
N ARG A 536 13.61 12.63 -4.29
CA ARG A 536 12.56 12.55 -5.30
C ARG A 536 12.78 13.61 -6.38
N ILE A 537 13.68 13.29 -7.31
CA ILE A 537 14.18 14.27 -8.28
C ILE A 537 13.32 14.23 -9.55
N PRO A 538 12.80 15.38 -10.02
CA PRO A 538 12.19 15.48 -11.33
C PRO A 538 13.06 14.88 -12.45
N PRO A 539 12.47 14.14 -13.39
CA PRO A 539 13.22 13.37 -14.40
C PRO A 539 14.04 14.28 -15.32
N VAL A 540 13.49 15.44 -15.71
CA VAL A 540 14.17 16.39 -16.59
C VAL A 540 15.30 17.12 -15.85
N VAL A 541 15.07 17.49 -14.58
CA VAL A 541 16.11 18.02 -13.69
C VAL A 541 17.26 17.01 -13.60
N TYR A 542 16.97 15.76 -13.25
CA TYR A 542 17.99 14.72 -13.15
C TYR A 542 18.77 14.50 -14.46
N ILE A 543 18.08 14.57 -15.61
CA ILE A 543 18.73 14.47 -16.92
C ILE A 543 19.77 15.57 -17.12
N HIS A 544 19.40 16.84 -16.94
CA HIS A 544 20.32 17.96 -17.17
C HIS A 544 21.46 17.97 -16.15
N SER A 545 21.17 17.61 -14.90
CA SER A 545 22.17 17.46 -13.85
C SER A 545 23.20 16.36 -14.16
N LEU A 546 22.76 15.17 -14.59
CA LEU A 546 23.69 14.09 -14.94
C LEU A 546 24.45 14.37 -16.25
N ARG A 547 23.82 15.05 -17.23
CA ARG A 547 24.51 15.54 -18.45
C ARG A 547 25.64 16.50 -18.08
N PHE A 548 25.38 17.45 -17.19
CA PHE A 548 26.40 18.37 -16.70
C PHE A 548 27.59 17.59 -16.10
N LEU A 549 27.33 16.64 -15.19
CA LEU A 549 28.39 15.84 -14.56
C LEU A 549 29.19 15.01 -15.57
N CYS A 550 28.52 14.35 -16.52
CA CYS A 550 29.19 13.62 -17.60
C CYS A 550 30.12 14.54 -18.41
N HIS A 551 29.66 15.73 -18.79
CA HIS A 551 30.48 16.69 -19.53
C HIS A 551 31.61 17.28 -18.68
N TYR A 552 31.39 17.47 -17.39
CA TYR A 552 32.38 17.93 -16.42
C TYR A 552 33.57 16.96 -16.36
N HIS A 553 33.30 15.66 -16.17
CA HIS A 553 34.36 14.63 -16.16
C HIS A 553 35.00 14.40 -17.53
N LEU A 554 34.33 14.76 -18.62
CA LEU A 554 34.89 14.76 -19.98
C LEU A 554 35.63 16.07 -20.32
N ASN A 555 35.75 17.02 -19.39
CA ASN A 555 36.34 18.34 -19.58
C ASN A 555 35.72 19.16 -20.73
N ASN A 556 34.42 18.97 -21.02
CA ASN A 556 33.70 19.69 -22.07
C ASN A 556 32.95 20.91 -21.52
N ILE A 557 33.68 22.01 -21.35
CA ILE A 557 33.20 23.24 -20.72
C ILE A 557 31.98 23.83 -21.45
N ILE A 558 31.95 23.77 -22.78
CA ILE A 558 30.85 24.33 -23.58
C ILE A 558 29.55 23.59 -23.26
N GLN A 559 29.58 22.25 -23.26
CA GLN A 559 28.40 21.44 -22.98
C GLN A 559 27.98 21.47 -21.50
N CYS A 560 28.93 21.67 -20.58
CA CYS A 560 28.60 21.97 -19.18
C CYS A 560 27.76 23.25 -19.07
N ARG A 561 28.16 24.34 -19.74
CA ARG A 561 27.42 25.60 -19.73
C ARG A 561 26.01 25.43 -20.29
N HIS A 562 25.87 24.75 -21.42
CA HIS A 562 24.54 24.47 -21.99
C HIS A 562 23.67 23.63 -21.03
N SER A 563 24.22 22.57 -20.43
CA SER A 563 23.46 21.73 -19.49
C SER A 563 23.04 22.49 -18.23
N LEU A 564 23.87 23.42 -17.74
CA LEU A 564 23.53 24.29 -16.62
C LEU A 564 22.41 25.28 -16.97
N ILE A 565 22.46 25.89 -18.16
CA ILE A 565 21.39 26.79 -18.64
C ILE A 565 20.08 26.02 -18.79
N ASP A 566 20.11 24.85 -19.41
CA ASP A 566 18.91 24.00 -19.57
C ASP A 566 18.32 23.61 -18.20
N LEU A 567 19.17 23.30 -17.21
CA LEU A 567 18.74 22.99 -15.85
C LEU A 567 18.05 24.19 -15.18
N GLN A 568 18.62 25.39 -15.30
CA GLN A 568 18.00 26.61 -14.76
C GLN A 568 16.63 26.86 -15.38
N ILE A 569 16.53 26.79 -16.71
CA ILE A 569 15.26 26.97 -17.44
C ILE A 569 14.23 25.93 -17.00
N THR A 570 14.65 24.68 -16.79
CA THR A 570 13.77 23.59 -16.34
C THR A 570 13.16 23.91 -14.97
N ILE A 571 13.98 24.39 -14.03
CA ILE A 571 13.54 24.74 -12.67
C ILE A 571 12.67 25.99 -12.68
N ASP A 572 13.07 27.03 -13.42
CA ASP A 572 12.34 28.30 -13.48
C ASP A 572 10.95 28.15 -14.12
N LYS A 573 10.82 27.26 -15.11
CA LYS A 573 9.55 26.94 -15.77
C LYS A 573 8.78 25.80 -15.10
N GLU A 574 9.30 25.26 -13.99
CA GLU A 574 8.70 24.15 -13.24
C GLU A 574 8.36 22.93 -14.12
N LEU A 575 9.21 22.65 -15.13
CA LEU A 575 8.98 21.55 -16.06
C LEU A 575 9.14 20.21 -15.34
N PHE A 576 8.03 19.47 -15.23
CA PHE A 576 7.94 18.22 -14.46
C PHE A 576 8.29 18.45 -12.98
N ILE A 577 7.89 19.57 -12.38
CA ILE A 577 8.00 19.83 -10.95
C ILE A 577 6.59 19.98 -10.40
N SER A 578 6.12 19.04 -9.58
CA SER A 578 4.72 18.98 -9.16
C SER A 578 4.44 19.58 -7.79
N ASN A 579 5.45 19.71 -6.93
CA ASN A 579 5.28 20.21 -5.57
C ASN A 579 6.51 20.97 -5.05
N VAL A 580 6.31 21.63 -3.90
CA VAL A 580 7.33 22.47 -3.24
C VAL A 580 8.57 21.65 -2.84
N ALA A 581 8.38 20.41 -2.39
CA ALA A 581 9.50 19.55 -1.99
C ALA A 581 10.42 19.20 -3.18
N GLN A 582 9.84 18.82 -4.33
CA GLN A 582 10.60 18.56 -5.56
C GLN A 582 11.33 19.81 -6.06
N LYS A 583 10.71 21.00 -5.91
CA LYS A 583 11.35 22.27 -6.25
C LYS A 583 12.56 22.55 -5.37
N ALA A 584 12.44 22.34 -4.06
CA ALA A 584 13.55 22.49 -3.11
C ALA A 584 14.70 21.53 -3.43
N GLU A 585 14.41 20.25 -3.70
CA GLU A 585 15.43 19.27 -4.11
C GLU A 585 16.12 19.66 -5.42
N SER A 586 15.37 20.17 -6.40
CA SER A 586 15.91 20.61 -7.68
C SER A 586 16.84 21.82 -7.51
N LEU A 587 16.48 22.77 -6.65
CA LEU A 587 17.30 23.93 -6.30
C LEU A 587 18.58 23.51 -5.55
N HIS A 588 18.48 22.50 -4.69
CA HIS A 588 19.65 21.95 -4.01
C HIS A 588 20.66 21.37 -5.00
N ILE A 589 20.21 20.58 -5.97
CA ILE A 589 21.06 20.03 -7.04
C ILE A 589 21.68 21.14 -7.88
N LEU A 590 20.91 22.18 -8.21
CA LEU A 590 21.42 23.35 -8.93
C LEU A 590 22.52 24.06 -8.12
N GLY A 591 22.35 24.19 -6.80
CA GLY A 591 23.35 24.74 -5.89
C GLY A 591 24.68 23.98 -5.91
N ILE A 592 24.62 22.64 -5.88
CA ILE A 592 25.81 21.77 -6.01
C ILE A 592 26.53 22.03 -7.34
N ILE A 593 25.78 22.10 -8.44
CA ILE A 593 26.36 22.33 -9.77
C ILE A 593 27.03 23.71 -9.86
N PHE A 594 26.43 24.76 -9.28
CA PHE A 594 27.07 26.08 -9.20
C PHE A 594 28.37 26.03 -8.40
N GLN A 595 28.42 25.26 -7.32
CA GLN A 595 29.63 25.07 -6.54
C GLN A 595 30.73 24.37 -7.36
N LEU A 596 30.40 23.36 -8.16
CA LEU A 596 31.36 22.65 -9.03
C LEU A 596 31.98 23.56 -10.10
N VAL A 597 31.26 24.57 -10.59
CA VAL A 597 31.79 25.59 -11.53
C VAL A 597 32.43 26.79 -10.83
N GLY A 598 32.46 26.82 -9.50
CA GLY A 598 33.06 27.90 -8.70
C GLY A 598 32.17 29.12 -8.47
N ASP A 599 30.89 29.09 -8.85
CA ASP A 599 29.94 30.18 -8.63
C ASP A 599 29.30 30.10 -7.23
N LYS A 600 30.06 30.51 -6.23
CA LYS A 600 29.64 30.48 -4.82
C LYS A 600 28.42 31.37 -4.54
N LYS A 601 28.23 32.45 -5.31
CA LYS A 601 27.13 33.39 -5.10
C LYS A 601 25.80 32.76 -5.53
N SER A 602 25.76 32.20 -6.74
CA SER A 602 24.57 31.52 -7.25
C SER A 602 24.27 30.23 -6.47
N ALA A 603 25.31 29.51 -6.02
CA ALA A 603 25.14 28.36 -5.13
C ALA A 603 24.42 28.75 -3.83
N LYS A 604 24.88 29.82 -3.15
CA LYS A 604 24.24 30.32 -1.92
C LYS A 604 22.80 30.76 -2.17
N GLN A 605 22.54 31.43 -3.29
CA GLN A 605 21.19 31.88 -3.64
C GLN A 605 20.24 30.70 -3.90
N ALA A 606 20.71 29.64 -4.57
CA ALA A 606 19.93 28.43 -4.78
C ALA A 606 19.58 27.75 -3.45
N CYS A 607 20.55 27.65 -2.52
CA CYS A 607 20.31 27.09 -1.19
C CYS A 607 19.38 27.94 -0.31
N LEU A 608 19.31 29.26 -0.52
CA LEU A 608 18.36 30.13 0.21
C LEU A 608 16.93 30.07 -0.34
N LYS A 609 16.78 29.65 -1.61
CA LYS A 609 15.47 29.48 -2.26
C LYS A 609 14.90 28.07 -2.05
N ALA A 610 15.77 27.08 -1.87
CA ALA A 610 15.43 25.71 -1.49
C ALA A 610 14.96 25.67 -0.03
#